data_AF-A0A1F2EXK5-F1
#
_entry.id   AF-A0A1F2EXK5-F1
#
_cell.length_a   1.000
_cell.length_b   1.000
_cell.length_c   1.000
_cell.angle_alpha   90.00
_cell.angle_beta   90.00
_cell.angle_gamma   90.00
#
_symmetry.space_group_name_H-M   'P 1'
#
loop_
_entity.id
_entity.type
_entity.pdbx_description
1 polymer ?
#
loop_
_entity_poly.entity_id
_entity_poly.type
_entity_poly.pdbx_seq_one_letter_code
_entity_poly.pdbx_strand_id
1 'polypeptide(L)'
;MTLLLNVKDIRSLIDMAETVNIVERTYQEMGEGKIVNPSKVNLDLGETGNYPYYEGFMNAMPAYVDWLNMAGMKWIGGFDGGRNAAGLPYMTGMILLLDPHVGRFLSAMDGAYITNLRTGAQTAVALSYFNLGESISVGMFGAGTQARTQVLAITKRYKINRLVVWNHRRSTAEAFRDDVAHLIDGEIIIVDKPEEATDNDVIITVTGATKPFITGDMIKPGTIIMPMGSRGEITDDIIVNADYIYVDHRAQALHRGALKSLNDAGHISEADITADFGQLATGEIAPQHNDKTTTIVIPIGIGALDVAVAGHVYHKAMIQGLGQQFDFDLLGGDNTQNYMDPDMEKA
;
A
#
# COMPACT_ATOMS: atom_id res chain seq x y z
N MET A 1 15.78 7.36 -24.90
CA MET A 1 14.31 7.28 -24.88
C MET A 1 13.81 6.68 -23.57
N THR A 2 13.03 7.45 -22.84
CA THR A 2 12.26 7.06 -21.66
C THR A 2 10.82 6.77 -22.09
N LEU A 3 10.20 5.72 -21.55
CA LEU A 3 8.82 5.36 -21.88
C LEU A 3 7.83 6.04 -20.94
N LEU A 4 6.86 6.78 -21.48
CA LEU A 4 5.76 7.36 -20.74
C LEU A 4 4.53 6.44 -20.83
N LEU A 5 3.97 6.05 -19.69
CA LEU A 5 2.77 5.19 -19.63
C LEU A 5 1.65 5.88 -18.86
N ASN A 6 0.50 6.02 -19.51
CA ASN A 6 -0.70 6.54 -18.87
C ASN A 6 -1.50 5.40 -18.20
N VAL A 7 -2.51 5.75 -17.40
CA VAL A 7 -3.34 4.78 -16.69
C VAL A 7 -4.07 3.79 -17.60
N LYS A 8 -4.41 4.17 -18.84
CA LYS A 8 -5.06 3.27 -19.80
C LYS A 8 -4.10 2.17 -20.24
N ASP A 9 -2.86 2.52 -20.55
CA ASP A 9 -1.82 1.56 -20.91
C ASP A 9 -1.58 0.58 -19.76
N ILE A 10 -1.43 1.10 -18.53
CA ILE A 10 -1.17 0.27 -17.35
C ILE A 10 -2.31 -0.71 -17.10
N ARG A 11 -3.58 -0.26 -17.18
CA ARG A 11 -4.76 -1.12 -16.98
C ARG A 11 -4.86 -2.29 -17.95
N SER A 12 -4.32 -2.18 -19.16
CA SER A 12 -4.28 -3.30 -20.10
C SER A 12 -3.10 -4.25 -19.90
N LEU A 13 -2.15 -3.89 -19.03
CA LEU A 13 -0.88 -4.59 -18.88
C LEU A 13 -0.73 -5.34 -17.56
N ILE A 14 -1.59 -5.11 -16.56
CA ILE A 14 -1.49 -5.80 -15.27
C ILE A 14 -2.89 -6.05 -14.70
N ASP A 15 -3.08 -7.21 -14.10
CA ASP A 15 -4.26 -7.53 -13.30
C ASP A 15 -3.92 -7.80 -11.82
N MET A 16 -4.95 -8.01 -10.99
CA MET A 16 -4.76 -8.25 -9.56
C MET A 16 -4.05 -9.57 -9.26
N ALA A 17 -4.28 -10.64 -10.04
CA ALA A 17 -3.65 -11.93 -9.78
C ALA A 17 -2.14 -11.85 -10.04
N GLU A 18 -1.74 -11.22 -11.15
CA GLU A 18 -0.34 -10.92 -11.43
C GLU A 18 0.27 -10.03 -10.32
N THR A 19 -0.46 -8.99 -9.89
CA THR A 19 0.01 -8.08 -8.81
C THR A 19 0.27 -8.84 -7.50
N VAL A 20 -0.63 -9.74 -7.10
CA VAL A 20 -0.47 -10.57 -5.89
C VAL A 20 0.80 -11.42 -5.96
N ASN A 21 1.09 -12.05 -7.10
CA ASN A 21 2.30 -12.86 -7.29
C ASN A 21 3.58 -12.00 -7.27
N ILE A 22 3.53 -10.81 -7.87
CA ILE A 22 4.65 -9.85 -7.84
C ILE A 22 4.95 -9.41 -6.40
N VAL A 23 3.91 -9.12 -5.62
CA VAL A 23 4.06 -8.71 -4.22
C VAL A 23 4.62 -9.84 -3.36
N GLU A 24 4.12 -11.06 -3.50
CA GLU A 24 4.63 -12.26 -2.80
C GLU A 24 6.12 -12.48 -3.08
N ARG A 25 6.52 -12.47 -4.37
CA ARG A 25 7.93 -12.57 -4.75
C ARG A 25 8.78 -11.45 -4.16
N THR A 26 8.25 -10.22 -4.14
CA THR A 26 9.00 -9.07 -3.61
C THR A 26 9.24 -9.19 -2.12
N TYR A 27 8.27 -9.70 -1.34
CA TYR A 27 8.49 -9.98 0.08
C TYR A 27 9.47 -11.15 0.30
N GLN A 28 9.37 -12.22 -0.50
CA GLN A 28 10.34 -13.31 -0.47
C GLN A 28 11.77 -12.80 -0.66
N GLU A 29 12.02 -12.04 -1.73
CA GLU A 29 13.35 -11.50 -2.03
C GLU A 29 13.79 -10.39 -1.04
N MET A 30 12.83 -9.73 -0.38
CA MET A 30 13.14 -8.81 0.72
C MET A 30 13.71 -9.56 1.92
N GLY A 31 13.12 -10.69 2.32
CA GLY A 31 13.67 -11.55 3.38
C GLY A 31 15.00 -12.19 3.01
N GLU A 32 15.26 -12.41 1.72
CA GLU A 32 16.55 -12.91 1.21
C GLU A 32 17.64 -11.81 1.11
N GLY A 33 17.32 -10.56 1.43
CA GLY A 33 18.28 -9.44 1.36
C GLY A 33 18.58 -8.95 -0.07
N LYS A 34 17.71 -9.25 -1.04
CA LYS A 34 17.84 -8.86 -2.46
C LYS A 34 17.01 -7.63 -2.84
N ILE A 35 16.29 -7.04 -1.89
CA ILE A 35 15.55 -5.79 -2.10
C ILE A 35 16.20 -4.70 -1.26
N VAL A 36 16.50 -3.55 -1.88
CA VAL A 36 16.89 -2.34 -1.14
C VAL A 36 15.68 -1.44 -1.04
N ASN A 37 15.17 -1.25 0.17
CA ASN A 37 14.00 -0.42 0.44
C ASN A 37 14.27 0.51 1.63
N PRO A 38 14.77 1.74 1.43
CA PRO A 38 14.83 2.72 2.50
C PRO A 38 13.42 3.12 2.97
N SER A 39 13.31 3.58 4.22
CA SER A 39 12.08 4.20 4.73
C SER A 39 11.67 5.39 3.87
N LYS A 40 10.38 5.50 3.56
CA LYS A 40 9.85 6.61 2.76
C LYS A 40 10.08 7.97 3.43
N VAL A 41 10.38 8.97 2.61
CA VAL A 41 10.45 10.37 3.04
C VAL A 41 9.08 11.00 2.85
N ASN A 42 8.48 11.48 3.94
CA ASN A 42 7.20 12.16 3.92
C ASN A 42 7.40 13.68 3.82
N LEU A 43 6.76 14.28 2.82
CA LEU A 43 6.59 15.72 2.70
C LEU A 43 5.17 16.05 3.17
N ASP A 44 5.05 16.56 4.41
CA ASP A 44 3.77 17.05 4.92
C ASP A 44 3.43 18.39 4.25
N LEU A 45 2.28 18.47 3.60
CA LEU A 45 1.74 19.67 2.96
C LEU A 45 0.51 20.21 3.72
N GLY A 46 0.44 19.94 5.02
CA GLY A 46 -0.67 20.34 5.90
C GLY A 46 -1.66 19.22 6.21
N GLU A 47 -1.28 17.96 6.04
CA GLU A 47 -2.07 16.82 6.52
C GLU A 47 -2.08 16.78 8.06
N THR A 48 -0.90 16.94 8.68
CA THR A 48 -0.76 16.90 10.14
C THR A 48 -0.23 18.20 10.74
N GLY A 49 0.48 18.99 9.95
CA GLY A 49 1.03 20.28 10.34
C GLY A 49 0.11 21.48 10.07
N ASN A 50 0.44 22.61 10.71
CA ASN A 50 -0.23 23.90 10.49
C ASN A 50 0.33 24.68 9.28
N TYR A 51 1.28 24.13 8.53
CA TYR A 51 1.86 24.75 7.34
C TYR A 51 2.56 23.70 6.45
N PRO A 52 2.48 23.79 5.11
CA PRO A 52 1.60 24.68 4.34
C PRO A 52 0.12 24.26 4.43
N TYR A 53 -0.82 25.08 3.96
CA TYR A 53 -2.27 24.85 4.13
C TYR A 53 -2.92 24.12 2.94
N TYR A 54 -2.33 23.01 2.48
CA TYR A 54 -2.87 22.26 1.33
C TYR A 54 -3.66 21.02 1.73
N GLU A 55 -3.81 20.74 3.02
CA GLU A 55 -4.54 19.57 3.55
C GLU A 55 -4.09 18.26 2.89
N GLY A 56 -2.78 18.12 2.65
CA GLY A 56 -2.26 16.99 1.90
C GLY A 56 -0.84 16.61 2.28
N PHE A 57 -0.31 15.61 1.59
CA PHE A 57 1.04 15.12 1.80
C PHE A 57 1.58 14.50 0.50
N MET A 58 2.89 14.33 0.42
CA MET A 58 3.55 13.51 -0.60
C MET A 58 4.56 12.56 0.06
N ASN A 59 4.83 11.41 -0.56
CA ASN A 59 5.84 10.46 -0.13
C ASN A 59 6.77 10.11 -1.29
N ALA A 60 8.07 10.21 -1.05
CA ALA A 60 9.12 9.64 -1.89
C ALA A 60 9.44 8.24 -1.38
N MET A 61 9.24 7.25 -2.23
CA MET A 61 9.38 5.83 -1.90
C MET A 61 10.35 5.18 -2.90
N PRO A 62 11.66 5.39 -2.76
CA PRO A 62 12.65 4.77 -3.63
C PRO A 62 12.88 3.31 -3.24
N ALA A 63 13.22 2.48 -4.23
CA ALA A 63 13.61 1.09 -4.01
C ALA A 63 14.44 0.53 -5.18
N TYR A 64 15.17 -0.55 -4.91
CA TYR A 64 15.77 -1.43 -5.90
C TYR A 64 15.21 -2.85 -5.77
N VAL A 65 14.93 -3.46 -6.91
CA VAL A 65 14.33 -4.80 -7.04
C VAL A 65 15.25 -5.68 -7.90
N ASP A 66 15.92 -6.64 -7.27
CA ASP A 66 17.00 -7.42 -7.90
C ASP A 66 16.54 -8.29 -9.06
N TRP A 67 15.43 -9.02 -8.92
CA TRP A 67 14.93 -9.88 -9.99
C TRP A 67 14.47 -9.16 -11.25
N LEU A 68 14.24 -7.85 -11.17
CA LEU A 68 14.00 -6.99 -12.32
C LEU A 68 15.25 -6.25 -12.76
N ASN A 69 16.31 -6.29 -11.96
CA ASN A 69 17.51 -5.49 -12.11
C ASN A 69 17.15 -4.01 -12.33
N MET A 70 16.30 -3.49 -11.45
CA MET A 70 15.62 -2.22 -11.64
C MET A 70 15.56 -1.42 -10.35
N ALA A 71 15.94 -0.14 -10.44
CA ALA A 71 15.71 0.84 -9.39
C ALA A 71 14.54 1.75 -9.78
N GLY A 72 13.95 2.41 -8.82
CA GLY A 72 12.87 3.35 -9.08
C GLY A 72 12.44 4.13 -7.86
N MET A 73 11.46 5.00 -8.07
CA MET A 73 10.84 5.76 -7.00
C MET A 73 9.39 6.03 -7.34
N LYS A 74 8.52 5.77 -6.37
CA LYS A 74 7.17 6.34 -6.39
C LYS A 74 7.16 7.69 -5.68
N TRP A 75 6.59 8.68 -6.34
CA TRP A 75 6.22 9.97 -5.76
C TRP A 75 4.69 10.05 -5.70
N ILE A 76 4.10 9.90 -4.52
CA ILE A 76 2.63 9.81 -4.36
C ILE A 76 2.12 10.61 -3.17
N GLY A 77 0.93 11.17 -3.31
CA GLY A 77 0.27 11.90 -2.24
C GLY A 77 -1.23 11.74 -2.22
N GLY A 78 -1.82 12.07 -1.07
CA GLY A 78 -3.24 12.27 -0.87
C GLY A 78 -3.48 13.73 -0.49
N PHE A 79 -4.59 14.31 -0.95
CA PHE A 79 -5.00 15.66 -0.56
C PHE A 79 -6.49 15.69 -0.27
N ASP A 80 -6.82 16.19 0.91
CA ASP A 80 -8.14 16.64 1.27
C ASP A 80 -8.40 18.07 0.73
N GLY A 81 -9.61 18.58 0.92
CA GLY A 81 -9.98 19.91 0.45
C GLY A 81 -10.35 19.98 -1.05
N GLY A 82 -9.72 20.91 -1.79
CA GLY A 82 -10.16 21.36 -3.11
C GLY A 82 -10.17 20.31 -4.23
N ARG A 83 -9.48 19.17 -4.07
CA ARG A 83 -9.44 18.11 -5.09
C ARG A 83 -10.81 17.50 -5.37
N ASN A 84 -11.60 17.23 -4.32
CA ASN A 84 -12.93 16.66 -4.49
C ASN A 84 -13.86 17.62 -5.24
N ALA A 85 -13.81 18.91 -4.91
CA ALA A 85 -14.56 19.94 -5.63
C ALA A 85 -14.14 20.07 -7.11
N ALA A 86 -12.87 19.75 -7.43
CA ALA A 86 -12.36 19.71 -8.79
C ALA A 86 -12.65 18.38 -9.54
N GLY A 87 -13.35 17.43 -8.91
CA GLY A 87 -13.62 16.10 -9.49
C GLY A 87 -12.38 15.23 -9.65
N LEU A 88 -11.29 15.52 -8.93
CA LEU A 88 -10.04 14.77 -8.99
C LEU A 88 -10.01 13.66 -7.94
N PRO A 89 -9.40 12.50 -8.23
CA PRO A 89 -9.18 11.46 -7.23
C PRO A 89 -8.34 11.96 -6.05
N TYR A 90 -8.61 11.45 -4.85
CA TYR A 90 -7.88 11.76 -3.62
C TYR A 90 -6.36 11.59 -3.77
N MET A 91 -5.94 10.44 -4.34
CA MET A 91 -4.52 10.15 -4.58
C MET A 91 -4.07 10.64 -5.95
N THR A 92 -2.82 11.09 -5.99
CA THR A 92 -2.07 11.36 -7.23
C THR A 92 -0.64 10.92 -7.05
N GLY A 93 -0.06 10.30 -8.08
CA GLY A 93 1.33 9.92 -8.01
C GLY A 93 1.89 9.45 -9.34
N MET A 94 3.22 9.42 -9.40
CA MET A 94 3.97 8.87 -10.52
C MET A 94 5.00 7.86 -10.01
N ILE A 95 5.35 6.90 -10.85
CA ILE A 95 6.46 6.00 -10.62
C ILE A 95 7.51 6.25 -11.70
N LEU A 96 8.75 6.45 -11.26
CA LEU A 96 9.93 6.55 -12.11
C LEU A 96 10.71 5.24 -12.01
N LEU A 97 11.15 4.72 -13.16
CA LEU A 97 12.01 3.54 -13.24
C LEU A 97 13.37 3.93 -13.82
N LEU A 98 14.41 3.30 -13.31
CA LEU A 98 15.81 3.60 -13.60
C LEU A 98 16.59 2.30 -13.79
N ASP A 99 17.44 2.31 -14.81
CA ASP A 99 18.46 1.29 -15.05
C ASP A 99 19.60 1.50 -14.03
N PRO A 100 19.81 0.56 -13.10
CA PRO A 100 20.81 0.70 -12.04
C PRO A 100 22.25 0.62 -12.56
N HIS A 101 22.50 0.10 -13.77
CA HIS A 101 23.86 -0.04 -14.32
C HIS A 101 24.44 1.29 -14.78
N VAL A 102 23.61 2.12 -15.38
CA VAL A 102 24.02 3.36 -16.05
C VAL A 102 23.25 4.60 -15.58
N GLY A 103 22.33 4.44 -14.63
CA GLY A 103 21.53 5.55 -14.09
C GLY A 103 20.51 6.14 -15.06
N ARG A 104 20.16 5.41 -16.14
CA ARG A 104 19.26 5.92 -17.18
C ARG A 104 17.80 5.75 -16.77
N PHE A 105 17.01 6.81 -16.86
CA PHE A 105 15.56 6.69 -16.71
C PHE A 105 14.95 5.82 -17.80
N LEU A 106 14.26 4.77 -17.39
CA LEU A 106 13.59 3.80 -18.26
C LEU A 106 12.16 4.22 -18.53
N SER A 107 11.45 4.68 -17.50
CA SER A 107 10.04 5.03 -17.62
C SER A 107 9.57 6.04 -16.57
N ALA A 108 8.54 6.81 -16.92
CA ALA A 108 7.67 7.52 -16.00
C ALA A 108 6.21 7.11 -16.27
N MET A 109 5.47 6.77 -15.22
CA MET A 109 4.10 6.26 -15.37
C MET A 109 3.15 6.69 -14.25
N ASP A 110 1.84 6.59 -14.49
CA ASP A 110 0.83 6.77 -13.42
C ASP A 110 1.10 5.81 -12.25
N GLY A 111 1.15 6.37 -11.04
CA GLY A 111 1.40 5.60 -9.82
C GLY A 111 0.15 5.31 -8.99
N ALA A 112 -0.96 6.00 -9.26
CA ALA A 112 -2.18 5.89 -8.46
C ALA A 112 -2.88 4.54 -8.68
N TYR A 113 -2.99 4.10 -9.94
CA TYR A 113 -3.59 2.79 -10.23
C TYR A 113 -2.75 1.63 -9.71
N ILE A 114 -1.43 1.66 -9.92
CA ILE A 114 -0.49 0.66 -9.38
C ILE A 114 -0.58 0.63 -7.85
N THR A 115 -0.62 1.80 -7.20
CA THR A 115 -0.79 1.88 -5.74
C THR A 115 -2.08 1.19 -5.28
N ASN A 116 -3.21 1.42 -5.94
CA ASN A 116 -4.46 0.76 -5.56
C ASN A 116 -4.35 -0.77 -5.66
N LEU A 117 -3.78 -1.29 -6.75
CA LEU A 117 -3.61 -2.74 -6.93
C LEU A 117 -2.70 -3.33 -5.86
N ARG A 118 -1.47 -2.80 -5.74
CA ARG A 118 -0.46 -3.37 -4.84
C ARG A 118 -0.82 -3.22 -3.36
N THR A 119 -1.59 -2.20 -2.97
CA THR A 119 -2.07 -2.04 -1.58
C THR A 119 -3.09 -3.12 -1.19
N GLY A 120 -3.96 -3.55 -2.10
CA GLY A 120 -4.81 -4.73 -1.87
C GLY A 120 -3.99 -6.02 -1.88
N ALA A 121 -3.08 -6.16 -2.84
CA ALA A 121 -2.24 -7.34 -2.99
C ALA A 121 -1.36 -7.61 -1.74
N GLN A 122 -0.75 -6.59 -1.13
CA GLN A 122 0.02 -6.77 0.10
C GLN A 122 -0.83 -7.32 1.25
N THR A 123 -2.09 -6.94 1.36
CA THR A 123 -2.99 -7.47 2.38
C THR A 123 -3.28 -8.94 2.12
N ALA A 124 -3.61 -9.30 0.88
CA ALA A 124 -3.86 -10.70 0.52
C ALA A 124 -2.63 -11.59 0.76
N VAL A 125 -1.43 -11.10 0.43
CA VAL A 125 -0.17 -11.82 0.69
C VAL A 125 0.14 -11.91 2.17
N ALA A 126 -0.02 -10.82 2.94
CA ALA A 126 0.19 -10.85 4.39
C ALA A 126 -0.76 -11.85 5.08
N LEU A 127 -2.02 -11.90 4.66
CA LEU A 127 -2.98 -12.90 5.15
C LEU A 127 -2.56 -14.33 4.79
N SER A 128 -1.98 -14.53 3.59
CA SER A 128 -1.56 -15.86 3.10
C SER A 128 -0.52 -16.57 3.95
N TYR A 129 0.20 -15.83 4.80
CA TYR A 129 1.12 -16.42 5.77
C TYR A 129 0.37 -17.15 6.90
N PHE A 130 -0.85 -16.73 7.23
CA PHE A 130 -1.64 -17.31 8.32
C PHE A 130 -2.48 -18.49 7.82
N ASN A 131 -2.56 -19.55 8.64
CA ASN A 131 -3.37 -20.73 8.33
C ASN A 131 -4.86 -20.50 8.66
N LEU A 132 -5.55 -19.72 7.83
CA LEU A 132 -6.96 -19.36 8.00
C LEU A 132 -7.94 -20.31 7.27
N GLY A 133 -7.43 -21.38 6.65
CA GLY A 133 -8.21 -22.26 5.77
C GLY A 133 -8.52 -21.63 4.40
N GLU A 134 -9.40 -22.25 3.62
CA GLU A 134 -9.73 -21.79 2.25
C GLU A 134 -10.76 -20.65 2.21
N SER A 135 -11.53 -20.46 3.28
CA SER A 135 -12.64 -19.53 3.33
C SER A 135 -12.64 -18.75 4.63
N ILE A 136 -12.77 -17.43 4.52
CA ILE A 136 -12.72 -16.50 5.65
C ILE A 136 -13.93 -15.56 5.68
N SER A 137 -14.19 -15.01 6.86
CA SER A 137 -15.10 -13.89 7.08
C SER A 137 -14.30 -12.59 7.23
N VAL A 138 -14.82 -11.50 6.65
CA VAL A 138 -14.13 -10.20 6.60
C VAL A 138 -15.05 -9.08 7.08
N GLY A 139 -14.59 -8.36 8.10
CA GLY A 139 -15.11 -7.07 8.52
C GLY A 139 -14.42 -5.94 7.77
N MET A 140 -15.14 -5.21 6.93
CA MET A 140 -14.62 -4.11 6.12
C MET A 140 -15.15 -2.77 6.63
N PHE A 141 -14.24 -1.91 7.09
CA PHE A 141 -14.54 -0.57 7.54
C PHE A 141 -14.10 0.45 6.50
N GLY A 142 -15.07 1.07 5.85
CA GLY A 142 -14.87 1.92 4.68
C GLY A 142 -15.28 1.21 3.39
N ALA A 143 -15.81 1.98 2.46
CA ALA A 143 -16.39 1.46 1.21
C ALA A 143 -15.84 2.19 -0.04
N GLY A 144 -14.59 2.65 0.02
CA GLY A 144 -13.91 3.40 -1.04
C GLY A 144 -13.16 2.53 -2.05
N THR A 145 -12.26 3.15 -2.83
CA THR A 145 -11.40 2.44 -3.79
C THR A 145 -10.53 1.38 -3.12
N GLN A 146 -9.97 1.69 -1.96
CA GLN A 146 -9.13 0.75 -1.21
C GLN A 146 -9.92 -0.49 -0.78
N ALA A 147 -11.15 -0.34 -0.27
CA ALA A 147 -12.01 -1.49 0.07
C ALA A 147 -12.25 -2.42 -1.13
N ARG A 148 -12.43 -1.87 -2.34
CA ARG A 148 -12.62 -2.65 -3.57
C ARG A 148 -11.38 -3.44 -3.93
N THR A 149 -10.21 -2.82 -3.86
CA THR A 149 -8.95 -3.51 -4.17
C THR A 149 -8.57 -4.53 -3.10
N GLN A 150 -8.94 -4.30 -1.84
CA GLN A 150 -8.80 -5.28 -0.76
C GLN A 150 -9.60 -6.55 -1.08
N VAL A 151 -10.90 -6.43 -1.34
CA VAL A 151 -11.74 -7.58 -1.71
C VAL A 151 -11.23 -8.27 -2.99
N LEU A 152 -10.89 -7.49 -4.01
CA LEU A 152 -10.37 -8.04 -5.27
C LEU A 152 -9.07 -8.83 -5.09
N ALA A 153 -8.21 -8.43 -4.15
CA ALA A 153 -6.95 -9.12 -3.88
C ALA A 153 -7.16 -10.36 -3.00
N ILE A 154 -7.95 -10.23 -1.92
CA ILE A 154 -8.22 -11.33 -0.99
C ILE A 154 -8.86 -12.51 -1.73
N THR A 155 -9.77 -12.23 -2.67
CA THR A 155 -10.41 -13.26 -3.52
C THR A 155 -9.44 -14.00 -4.45
N LYS A 156 -8.16 -13.59 -4.54
CA LYS A 156 -7.11 -14.35 -5.24
C LYS A 156 -6.44 -15.41 -4.38
N ARG A 157 -6.62 -15.36 -3.06
CA ARG A 157 -6.02 -16.29 -2.10
C ARG A 157 -7.06 -17.04 -1.26
N TYR A 158 -8.24 -16.46 -1.06
CA TYR A 158 -9.30 -17.00 -0.21
C TYR A 158 -10.67 -16.86 -0.85
N LYS A 159 -11.60 -17.75 -0.47
CA LYS A 159 -13.03 -17.47 -0.59
C LYS A 159 -13.47 -16.56 0.55
N ILE A 160 -14.37 -15.64 0.27
CA ILE A 160 -15.01 -14.82 1.31
C ILE A 160 -16.42 -15.37 1.50
N ASN A 161 -16.68 -16.05 2.62
CA ASN A 161 -18.01 -16.61 2.94
C ASN A 161 -18.96 -15.57 3.54
N ARG A 162 -18.39 -14.50 4.09
CA ARG A 162 -19.13 -13.42 4.75
C ARG A 162 -18.31 -12.14 4.68
N LEU A 163 -18.89 -11.09 4.10
CA LEU A 163 -18.31 -9.74 4.05
C LEU A 163 -19.23 -8.79 4.79
N VAL A 164 -18.85 -8.36 5.99
CA VAL A 164 -19.62 -7.40 6.79
C VAL A 164 -19.04 -6.01 6.60
N VAL A 165 -19.83 -5.09 6.07
CA VAL A 165 -19.37 -3.77 5.64
C VAL A 165 -20.00 -2.69 6.51
N TRP A 166 -19.13 -1.89 7.13
CA TRP A 166 -19.54 -0.64 7.76
C TRP A 166 -18.96 0.56 7.02
N ASN A 167 -19.78 1.58 6.79
CA ASN A 167 -19.33 2.88 6.33
C ASN A 167 -20.27 3.97 6.83
N HIS A 168 -19.71 5.10 7.28
CA HIS A 168 -20.47 6.27 7.77
C HIS A 168 -21.60 6.74 6.84
N ARG A 169 -21.48 6.50 5.53
CA ARG A 169 -22.54 6.69 4.53
C ARG A 169 -23.00 5.34 3.98
N ARG A 170 -24.23 4.93 4.33
CA ARG A 170 -24.80 3.64 3.89
C ARG A 170 -24.84 3.49 2.37
N SER A 171 -25.24 4.52 1.63
CA SER A 171 -25.29 4.50 0.17
C SER A 171 -23.94 4.20 -0.49
N THR A 172 -22.83 4.59 0.14
CA THR A 172 -21.48 4.23 -0.33
C THR A 172 -21.18 2.75 -0.10
N ALA A 173 -21.64 2.17 1.00
CA ALA A 173 -21.53 0.73 1.26
C ALA A 173 -22.41 -0.09 0.30
N GLU A 174 -23.59 0.40 -0.05
CA GLU A 174 -24.48 -0.23 -1.04
C GLU A 174 -23.84 -0.26 -2.43
N ALA A 175 -23.31 0.88 -2.90
CA ALA A 175 -22.57 0.93 -4.16
C ALA A 175 -21.33 0.01 -4.15
N PHE A 176 -20.62 -0.03 -3.03
CA PHE A 176 -19.49 -0.95 -2.85
C PHE A 176 -19.91 -2.43 -2.94
N ARG A 177 -20.99 -2.82 -2.25
CA ARG A 177 -21.56 -4.18 -2.34
C ARG A 177 -21.84 -4.53 -3.81
N ASP A 178 -22.53 -3.64 -4.53
CA ASP A 178 -22.90 -3.89 -5.92
C ASP A 178 -21.66 -4.06 -6.82
N ASP A 179 -20.59 -3.29 -6.56
CA ASP A 179 -19.33 -3.39 -7.28
C ASP A 179 -18.58 -4.72 -7.05
N VAL A 180 -18.66 -5.28 -5.83
CA VAL A 180 -17.88 -6.48 -5.46
C VAL A 180 -18.70 -7.76 -5.39
N ALA A 181 -20.03 -7.70 -5.49
CA ALA A 181 -20.93 -8.86 -5.35
C ALA A 181 -20.52 -10.06 -6.21
N HIS A 182 -20.08 -9.80 -7.44
CA HIS A 182 -19.64 -10.83 -8.39
C HIS A 182 -18.33 -11.55 -8.00
N LEU A 183 -17.62 -11.06 -6.99
CA LEU A 183 -16.37 -11.63 -6.47
C LEU A 183 -16.58 -12.45 -5.19
N ILE A 184 -17.76 -12.40 -4.58
CA ILE A 184 -18.04 -12.99 -3.27
C ILE A 184 -18.93 -14.22 -3.44
N ASP A 185 -18.45 -15.37 -2.97
CA ASP A 185 -19.20 -16.63 -2.97
C ASP A 185 -20.29 -16.68 -1.89
N GLY A 186 -20.11 -15.88 -0.82
CA GLY A 186 -20.99 -15.83 0.34
C GLY A 186 -21.86 -14.57 0.44
N GLU A 187 -22.23 -14.20 1.66
CA GLU A 187 -23.11 -13.06 1.91
C GLU A 187 -22.34 -11.74 2.07
N ILE A 188 -22.93 -10.64 1.59
CA ILE A 188 -22.46 -9.28 1.87
C ILE A 188 -23.51 -8.57 2.72
N ILE A 189 -23.13 -8.23 3.96
CA ILE A 189 -24.00 -7.61 4.96
C ILE A 189 -23.57 -6.17 5.16
N ILE A 190 -24.49 -5.22 5.01
CA ILE A 190 -24.24 -3.81 5.32
C ILE A 190 -24.84 -3.51 6.67
N VAL A 191 -23.99 -3.12 7.62
CA VAL A 191 -24.36 -2.83 9.00
C VAL A 191 -24.40 -1.33 9.27
N ASP A 192 -25.20 -0.92 10.25
CA ASP A 192 -25.35 0.50 10.61
C ASP A 192 -24.33 0.96 11.65
N LYS A 193 -23.87 0.03 12.49
CA LYS A 193 -22.95 0.33 13.59
C LYS A 193 -21.61 -0.37 13.39
N PRO A 194 -20.49 0.27 13.75
CA PRO A 194 -19.16 -0.30 13.52
C PRO A 194 -18.94 -1.61 14.30
N GLU A 195 -19.46 -1.72 15.53
CA GLU A 195 -19.33 -2.93 16.35
C GLU A 195 -19.96 -4.19 15.72
N GLU A 196 -20.88 -4.03 14.76
CA GLU A 196 -21.51 -5.17 14.07
C GLU A 196 -20.57 -5.80 13.02
N ALA A 197 -19.51 -5.09 12.61
CA ALA A 197 -18.51 -5.55 11.65
C ALA A 197 -17.21 -6.08 12.29
N THR A 198 -17.09 -6.08 13.62
CA THR A 198 -15.87 -6.55 14.31
C THR A 198 -15.84 -8.06 14.54
N ASP A 199 -16.96 -8.76 14.35
CA ASP A 199 -17.06 -10.21 14.58
C ASP A 199 -16.77 -11.01 13.30
N ASN A 200 -15.50 -11.02 12.89
CA ASN A 200 -14.99 -11.69 11.69
C ASN A 200 -13.55 -12.18 11.89
N ASP A 201 -13.10 -13.16 11.09
CA ASP A 201 -11.72 -13.69 11.14
C ASP A 201 -10.68 -12.58 10.88
N VAL A 202 -11.02 -11.67 9.95
CA VAL A 202 -10.19 -10.54 9.57
C VAL A 202 -10.99 -9.23 9.62
N ILE A 203 -10.44 -8.21 10.27
CA ILE A 203 -10.93 -6.83 10.21
C ILE A 203 -9.96 -5.98 9.41
N ILE A 204 -10.46 -5.20 8.44
CA ILE A 204 -9.67 -4.29 7.63
C ILE A 204 -10.29 -2.90 7.71
N THR A 205 -9.49 -1.90 8.09
CA THR A 205 -9.91 -0.48 8.10
C THR A 205 -9.27 0.28 6.96
N VAL A 206 -10.08 0.95 6.15
CA VAL A 206 -9.67 1.74 4.98
C VAL A 206 -10.54 3.00 4.89
N THR A 207 -10.54 3.79 5.96
CA THR A 207 -11.36 5.00 6.09
C THR A 207 -10.52 6.28 6.05
N GLY A 208 -11.19 7.43 6.01
CA GLY A 208 -10.56 8.73 6.24
C GLY A 208 -10.73 9.24 7.69
N ALA A 209 -11.09 8.37 8.63
CA ALA A 209 -11.35 8.78 10.01
C ALA A 209 -10.06 9.27 10.69
N THR A 210 -10.17 10.37 11.44
CA THR A 210 -9.09 10.97 12.22
C THR A 210 -9.24 10.76 13.73
N LYS A 211 -10.27 10.00 14.11
CA LYS A 211 -10.57 9.63 15.49
C LYS A 211 -10.92 8.15 15.51
N PRO A 212 -10.44 7.41 16.51
CA PRO A 212 -10.75 6.00 16.63
C PRO A 212 -12.23 5.80 16.91
N PHE A 213 -12.79 4.75 16.31
CA PHE A 213 -14.19 4.36 16.49
C PHE A 213 -14.34 2.84 16.69
N ILE A 214 -13.26 2.08 16.57
CA ILE A 214 -13.17 0.67 16.96
C ILE A 214 -12.37 0.62 18.26
N THR A 215 -12.98 0.09 19.32
CA THR A 215 -12.38 0.01 20.66
C THR A 215 -12.07 -1.44 21.03
N GLY A 216 -11.13 -1.65 21.96
CA GLY A 216 -10.66 -3.00 22.32
C GLY A 216 -11.76 -3.94 22.81
N ASP A 217 -12.79 -3.43 23.49
CA ASP A 217 -13.95 -4.21 23.95
C ASP A 217 -14.84 -4.73 22.81
N MET A 218 -14.71 -4.17 21.61
CA MET A 218 -15.42 -4.65 20.41
C MET A 218 -14.70 -5.81 19.71
N ILE A 219 -13.42 -6.04 20.02
CA ILE A 219 -12.58 -7.04 19.37
C ILE A 219 -12.68 -8.38 20.11
N LYS A 220 -12.93 -9.45 19.35
CA LYS A 220 -12.89 -10.81 19.90
C LYS A 220 -11.50 -11.44 19.72
N PRO A 221 -11.07 -12.31 20.65
CA PRO A 221 -9.94 -13.19 20.42
C PRO A 221 -10.11 -14.00 19.13
N GLY A 222 -9.00 -14.31 18.46
CA GLY A 222 -9.02 -14.97 17.14
C GLY A 222 -9.14 -14.03 15.96
N THR A 223 -9.14 -12.71 16.17
CA THR A 223 -9.24 -11.73 15.09
C THR A 223 -7.86 -11.28 14.61
N ILE A 224 -7.67 -11.24 13.28
CA ILE A 224 -6.58 -10.50 12.64
C ILE A 224 -7.08 -9.10 12.29
N ILE A 225 -6.40 -8.07 12.76
CA ILE A 225 -6.77 -6.67 12.53
C ILE A 225 -5.72 -6.01 11.64
N MET A 226 -6.18 -5.40 10.56
CA MET A 226 -5.35 -4.71 9.57
C MET A 226 -5.74 -3.22 9.51
N PRO A 227 -5.16 -2.38 10.37
CA PRO A 227 -5.48 -0.96 10.39
C PRO A 227 -4.75 -0.23 9.25
N MET A 228 -5.33 -0.19 8.05
CA MET A 228 -4.67 0.37 6.86
C MET A 228 -4.75 1.90 6.81
N GLY A 229 -5.70 2.50 7.53
CA GLY A 229 -5.83 3.95 7.59
C GLY A 229 -4.69 4.58 8.39
N SER A 230 -4.12 5.66 7.85
CA SER A 230 -2.97 6.33 8.46
C SER A 230 -3.31 7.30 9.58
N ARG A 231 -4.61 7.46 9.92
CA ARG A 231 -5.11 8.54 10.79
C ARG A 231 -5.87 8.04 12.05
N GLY A 232 -5.79 6.73 12.34
CA GLY A 232 -6.20 6.16 13.63
C GLY A 232 -7.68 5.78 13.71
N GLU A 233 -8.04 4.61 13.16
CA GLU A 233 -9.41 4.05 13.25
C GLU A 233 -9.66 3.19 14.50
N ILE A 234 -8.59 2.63 15.05
CA ILE A 234 -8.60 1.75 16.22
C ILE A 234 -8.00 2.49 17.42
N THR A 235 -8.44 2.16 18.62
CA THR A 235 -7.82 2.68 19.84
C THR A 235 -6.46 2.03 20.11
N ASP A 236 -5.57 2.78 20.74
CA ASP A 236 -4.18 2.37 21.00
C ASP A 236 -4.07 1.09 21.85
N ASP A 237 -5.04 0.84 22.73
CA ASP A 237 -5.08 -0.36 23.58
C ASP A 237 -5.20 -1.66 22.76
N ILE A 238 -5.78 -1.61 21.55
CA ILE A 238 -5.82 -2.78 20.65
C ILE A 238 -4.39 -3.16 20.22
N ILE A 239 -3.54 -2.17 19.97
CA ILE A 239 -2.16 -2.39 19.51
C ILE A 239 -1.28 -2.80 20.70
N VAL A 240 -1.37 -2.06 21.81
CA VAL A 240 -0.53 -2.29 23.00
C VAL A 240 -0.81 -3.67 23.63
N ASN A 241 -2.05 -4.15 23.57
CA ASN A 241 -2.43 -5.45 24.13
C ASN A 241 -2.43 -6.59 23.09
N ALA A 242 -1.97 -6.35 21.85
CA ALA A 242 -1.92 -7.40 20.84
C ALA A 242 -0.90 -8.48 21.23
N ASP A 243 -1.24 -9.75 20.99
CA ASP A 243 -0.31 -10.87 21.22
C ASP A 243 0.81 -10.88 20.18
N TYR A 244 0.49 -10.49 18.95
CA TYR A 244 1.44 -10.47 17.83
C TYR A 244 1.24 -9.24 16.95
N ILE A 245 2.37 -8.64 16.54
CA ILE A 245 2.41 -7.48 15.66
C ILE A 245 3.31 -7.81 14.47
N TYR A 246 2.72 -7.81 13.27
CA TYR A 246 3.41 -8.04 12.01
C TYR A 246 3.37 -6.78 11.17
N VAL A 247 4.47 -6.46 10.51
CA VAL A 247 4.58 -5.23 9.70
C VAL A 247 5.21 -5.52 8.34
N ASP A 248 4.98 -4.66 7.36
CA ASP A 248 5.70 -4.76 6.08
C ASP A 248 7.16 -4.27 6.19
N HIS A 249 7.44 -3.29 7.06
CA HIS A 249 8.78 -2.77 7.27
C HIS A 249 8.92 -2.12 8.66
N ARG A 250 9.78 -2.68 9.52
CA ARG A 250 9.97 -2.29 10.93
C ARG A 250 10.18 -0.79 11.15
N ALA A 251 11.28 -0.25 10.63
CA ALA A 251 11.60 1.17 10.84
C ALA A 251 10.54 2.13 10.27
N GLN A 252 9.91 1.77 9.16
CA GLN A 252 8.86 2.59 8.55
C GLN A 252 7.57 2.56 9.38
N ALA A 253 7.24 1.41 9.98
CA ALA A 253 6.06 1.26 10.83
C ALA A 253 6.14 2.10 12.10
N LEU A 254 7.33 2.22 12.68
CA LEU A 254 7.57 3.08 13.84
C LEU A 254 7.61 4.58 13.47
N HIS A 255 7.91 4.92 12.22
CA HIS A 255 7.98 6.31 11.75
C HIS A 255 6.64 6.84 11.22
N ARG A 256 5.70 5.96 10.82
CA ARG A 256 4.40 6.37 10.24
C ARG A 256 3.33 5.30 10.45
N GLY A 257 2.07 5.74 10.52
CA GLY A 257 0.91 4.85 10.66
C GLY A 257 0.61 4.53 12.12
N ALA A 258 -0.02 3.39 12.35
CA ALA A 258 -0.61 3.06 13.64
C ALA A 258 0.40 2.96 14.81
N LEU A 259 1.66 2.60 14.55
CA LEU A 259 2.66 2.46 15.62
C LEU A 259 3.39 3.77 15.95
N LYS A 260 3.31 4.80 15.10
CA LYS A 260 4.15 6.01 15.25
C LYS A 260 3.95 6.71 16.58
N SER A 261 2.71 7.09 16.90
CA SER A 261 2.40 7.83 18.12
C SER A 261 2.70 7.02 19.38
N LEU A 262 2.49 5.70 19.31
CA LEU A 262 2.82 4.78 20.40
C LEU A 262 4.32 4.67 20.64
N ASN A 263 5.10 4.64 19.55
CA ASN A 263 6.55 4.61 19.63
C ASN A 263 7.12 5.94 20.17
N ASP A 264 6.58 7.07 19.69
CA ASP A 264 6.96 8.40 20.20
C ASP A 264 6.64 8.55 21.71
N ALA A 265 5.56 7.91 22.18
CA ALA A 265 5.17 7.89 23.59
C ALA A 265 5.91 6.82 24.43
N GLY A 266 6.72 5.95 23.81
CA GLY A 266 7.44 4.87 24.48
C GLY A 266 6.55 3.70 24.93
N HIS A 267 5.36 3.56 24.35
CA HIS A 267 4.44 2.44 24.61
C HIS A 267 4.73 1.21 23.75
N ILE A 268 5.40 1.39 22.61
CA ILE A 268 5.88 0.32 21.74
C ILE A 268 7.28 0.66 21.25
N SER A 269 8.02 -0.36 20.84
CA SER A 269 9.33 -0.29 20.24
C SER A 269 9.47 -1.33 19.12
N GLU A 270 10.62 -1.34 18.44
CA GLU A 270 10.91 -2.38 17.44
C GLU A 270 10.91 -3.80 18.02
N ALA A 271 11.19 -3.95 19.32
CA ALA A 271 11.23 -5.24 20.00
C ALA A 271 9.84 -5.88 20.18
N ASP A 272 8.78 -5.07 20.14
CA ASP A 272 7.39 -5.54 20.25
C ASP A 272 6.85 -6.03 18.88
N ILE A 273 7.55 -5.74 17.78
CA ILE A 273 7.22 -6.25 16.45
C ILE A 273 7.70 -7.70 16.33
N THR A 274 6.74 -8.61 16.21
CA THR A 274 6.97 -10.07 16.12
C THR A 274 7.81 -10.43 14.89
N ALA A 275 7.38 -10.02 13.69
CA ALA A 275 8.10 -10.25 12.45
C ALA A 275 7.75 -9.19 11.40
N ASP A 276 8.66 -8.95 10.46
CA ASP A 276 8.29 -8.32 9.20
C ASP A 276 7.87 -9.36 8.15
N PHE A 277 7.25 -8.90 7.07
CA PHE A 277 6.74 -9.79 6.02
C PHE A 277 7.83 -10.48 5.21
N GLY A 278 9.07 -9.96 5.21
CA GLY A 278 10.21 -10.66 4.60
C GLY A 278 10.58 -11.91 5.42
N GLN A 279 10.64 -11.76 6.75
CA GLN A 279 10.87 -12.89 7.67
C GLN A 279 9.75 -13.95 7.61
N LEU A 280 8.49 -13.51 7.42
CA LEU A 280 7.38 -14.43 7.21
C LEU A 280 7.48 -15.14 5.85
N ALA A 281 7.79 -14.41 4.79
CA ALA A 281 7.89 -14.97 3.44
C ALA A 281 8.95 -16.07 3.33
N THR A 282 10.13 -15.84 3.90
CA THR A 282 11.24 -16.81 3.89
C THR A 282 11.06 -17.98 4.85
N GLY A 283 10.05 -17.91 5.73
CA GLY A 283 9.86 -18.88 6.81
C GLY A 283 10.90 -18.78 7.93
N GLU A 284 11.64 -17.68 8.02
CA GLU A 284 12.54 -17.38 9.14
C GLU A 284 11.74 -17.33 10.46
N ILE A 285 10.55 -16.73 10.43
CA ILE A 285 9.61 -16.70 11.54
C ILE A 285 8.28 -17.32 11.09
N ALA A 286 7.82 -18.33 11.84
CA ALA A 286 6.50 -18.91 11.62
C ALA A 286 5.40 -17.98 12.19
N PRO A 287 4.37 -17.63 11.40
CA PRO A 287 3.30 -16.75 11.87
C PRO A 287 2.50 -17.43 12.97
N GLN A 288 2.34 -16.72 14.08
CA GLN A 288 1.53 -17.11 15.21
C GLN A 288 0.16 -16.42 15.13
N HIS A 289 -0.88 -17.24 15.21
CA HIS A 289 -2.29 -16.82 15.30
C HIS A 289 -3.14 -18.03 15.70
N ASN A 290 -4.10 -17.85 16.62
CA ASN A 290 -5.11 -18.84 16.99
C ASN A 290 -6.37 -18.16 17.54
N ASP A 291 -7.40 -18.96 17.87
CA ASP A 291 -8.71 -18.56 18.36
C ASP A 291 -8.72 -17.79 19.69
N LYS A 292 -7.57 -17.63 20.35
CA LYS A 292 -7.40 -16.92 21.63
C LYS A 292 -6.51 -15.69 21.54
N THR A 293 -5.89 -15.45 20.39
CA THR A 293 -4.91 -14.37 20.22
C THR A 293 -5.50 -13.21 19.43
N THR A 294 -5.09 -11.98 19.75
CA THR A 294 -5.32 -10.80 18.93
C THR A 294 -4.06 -10.53 18.10
N THR A 295 -4.22 -10.47 16.78
CA THR A 295 -3.10 -10.27 15.86
C THR A 295 -3.27 -8.97 15.11
N ILE A 296 -2.23 -8.13 15.11
CA ILE A 296 -2.18 -6.88 14.37
C ILE A 296 -1.24 -7.05 13.19
N VAL A 297 -1.73 -6.74 11.98
CA VAL A 297 -0.94 -6.80 10.74
C VAL A 297 -0.99 -5.44 10.06
N ILE A 298 0.15 -4.74 10.00
CA ILE A 298 0.23 -3.34 9.56
C ILE A 298 1.06 -3.24 8.27
N PRO A 299 0.40 -3.28 7.09
CA PRO A 299 1.05 -3.09 5.81
C PRO A 299 0.97 -1.61 5.34
N ILE A 300 1.90 -0.77 5.78
CA ILE A 300 1.89 0.68 5.49
C ILE A 300 2.20 1.02 4.03
N GLY A 301 2.79 0.08 3.30
CA GLY A 301 3.23 0.19 1.92
C GLY A 301 4.69 0.59 1.82
N ILE A 302 5.47 -0.24 1.13
CA ILE A 302 6.89 -0.03 0.81
C ILE A 302 7.10 0.30 -0.67
N GLY A 303 8.16 1.05 -1.00
CA GLY A 303 8.46 1.48 -2.37
C GLY A 303 8.77 0.32 -3.31
N ALA A 304 9.36 -0.76 -2.77
CA ALA A 304 9.71 -1.95 -3.53
C ALA A 304 8.52 -2.58 -4.26
N LEU A 305 7.32 -2.60 -3.64
CA LEU A 305 6.13 -3.14 -4.29
C LEU A 305 5.70 -2.30 -5.50
N ASP A 306 5.81 -0.97 -5.40
CA ASP A 306 5.45 -0.08 -6.49
C ASP A 306 6.45 -0.21 -7.66
N VAL A 307 7.75 -0.25 -7.36
CA VAL A 307 8.82 -0.44 -8.36
C VAL A 307 8.69 -1.82 -9.03
N ALA A 308 8.39 -2.87 -8.25
CA ALA A 308 8.23 -4.22 -8.78
C ALA A 308 7.06 -4.34 -9.78
N VAL A 309 5.89 -3.82 -9.40
CA VAL A 309 4.71 -3.84 -10.29
C VAL A 309 4.93 -2.95 -11.52
N ALA A 310 5.50 -1.75 -11.33
CA ALA A 310 5.82 -0.85 -12.42
C ALA A 310 6.85 -1.43 -13.40
N GLY A 311 7.88 -2.11 -12.91
CA GLY A 311 8.89 -2.76 -13.76
C GLY A 311 8.29 -3.89 -14.60
N HIS A 312 7.36 -4.67 -14.02
CA HIS A 312 6.63 -5.68 -14.77
C HIS A 312 5.74 -5.06 -15.88
N VAL A 313 5.01 -3.99 -15.55
CA VAL A 313 4.21 -3.22 -16.51
C VAL A 313 5.10 -2.65 -17.63
N TYR A 314 6.25 -2.08 -17.29
CA TYR A 314 7.22 -1.55 -18.25
C TYR A 314 7.69 -2.62 -19.23
N HIS A 315 8.09 -3.80 -18.76
CA HIS A 315 8.53 -4.89 -19.64
C HIS A 315 7.42 -5.35 -20.59
N LYS A 316 6.17 -5.50 -20.10
CA LYS A 316 5.03 -5.84 -20.96
C LYS A 316 4.73 -4.74 -21.97
N ALA A 317 4.80 -3.46 -21.57
CA ALA A 317 4.63 -2.33 -22.49
C ALA A 317 5.67 -2.33 -23.61
N MET A 318 6.95 -2.59 -23.28
CA MET A 318 8.03 -2.69 -24.27
C MET A 318 7.81 -3.82 -25.26
N ILE A 319 7.35 -4.99 -24.81
CA ILE A 319 7.05 -6.14 -25.68
C ILE A 319 5.84 -5.85 -26.59
N GLN A 320 4.83 -5.17 -26.07
CA GLN A 320 3.57 -4.88 -26.79
C GLN A 320 3.64 -3.58 -27.62
N GLY A 321 4.72 -2.81 -27.53
CA GLY A 321 4.86 -1.52 -28.21
C GLY A 321 3.87 -0.46 -27.72
N LEU A 322 3.50 -0.49 -26.44
CA LEU A 322 2.60 0.49 -25.81
C LEU A 322 3.39 1.63 -25.14
N GLY A 323 2.74 2.79 -25.01
CA GLY A 323 3.31 3.99 -24.40
C GLY A 323 3.90 4.99 -25.40
N GLN A 324 4.31 6.13 -24.89
CA GLN A 324 4.94 7.20 -25.67
C GLN A 324 6.43 7.26 -25.36
N GLN A 325 7.27 7.25 -26.39
CA GLN A 325 8.70 7.50 -26.22
C GLN A 325 8.95 8.99 -26.00
N PHE A 326 9.78 9.30 -25.03
CA PHE A 326 10.23 10.65 -24.73
C PHE A 326 11.76 10.69 -24.72
N ASP A 327 12.34 11.63 -25.45
CA ASP A 327 13.77 11.90 -25.37
C ASP A 327 14.01 13.08 -24.44
N PHE A 328 14.82 12.86 -23.41
CA PHE A 328 15.31 13.94 -22.56
C PHE A 328 16.51 14.66 -23.20
N ASP A 329 16.94 14.21 -24.39
CA ASP A 329 18.09 14.74 -25.10
C ASP A 329 19.36 14.75 -24.23
N LEU A 330 19.61 13.63 -23.54
CA LEU A 330 20.73 13.49 -22.59
C LEU A 330 22.10 13.73 -23.23
N LEU A 331 22.19 13.62 -24.56
CA LEU A 331 23.43 13.78 -25.31
C LEU A 331 23.47 15.06 -26.15
N GLY A 332 22.40 15.87 -26.16
CA GLY A 332 22.31 17.12 -26.93
C GLY A 332 22.30 16.88 -28.44
N GLY A 333 21.13 16.96 -29.06
CA GLY A 333 20.99 17.01 -30.52
C GLY A 333 21.59 18.30 -31.07
N ASP A 334 22.82 18.22 -31.59
CA ASP A 334 23.67 19.30 -32.13
C ASP A 334 24.05 20.41 -31.13
N ASN A 335 25.31 20.40 -30.64
CA ASN A 335 25.99 21.41 -29.81
C ASN A 335 25.56 21.59 -28.34
N THR A 336 26.40 21.14 -27.40
CA THR A 336 26.74 21.93 -26.19
C THR A 336 28.21 21.71 -25.76
N GLN A 337 29.13 22.41 -26.45
CA GLN A 337 30.10 23.19 -25.69
C GLN A 337 29.28 24.23 -24.89
N ASN A 338 29.10 24.02 -23.58
CA ASN A 338 28.83 25.03 -22.53
C ASN A 338 28.18 24.49 -21.23
N TYR A 339 28.52 23.27 -20.80
CA TYR A 339 28.49 22.97 -19.35
C TYR A 339 29.82 23.28 -18.65
N MET A 340 30.80 23.78 -19.41
CA MET A 340 32.14 24.19 -18.95
C MET A 340 32.34 25.68 -19.28
N ASP A 341 31.45 26.55 -18.82
CA ASP A 341 31.76 27.98 -18.75
C ASP A 341 32.56 28.25 -17.46
N PRO A 342 33.85 28.62 -17.54
CA PRO A 342 34.68 28.89 -16.37
C PRO A 342 34.22 30.08 -15.52
N ASP A 343 33.28 30.90 -15.99
CA ASP A 343 32.82 32.10 -15.27
C ASP A 343 31.70 31.84 -14.24
N MET A 344 31.20 30.60 -14.09
CA MET A 344 30.22 30.24 -13.05
C MET A 344 30.81 30.05 -11.64
N GLU A 345 32.14 30.13 -11.46
CA GLU A 345 32.78 30.07 -10.12
C GLU A 345 32.85 31.42 -9.38
N LYS A 346 32.23 32.50 -9.87
CA LYS A 346 32.29 33.83 -9.24
C LYS A 346 30.96 34.60 -9.10
N ALA A 347 29.91 33.96 -8.63
CA ALA A 347 28.74 34.67 -8.09
C ALA A 347 28.28 34.09 -6.75
#